data_AF-A0A258CGS7-F1
#
_entry.id   AF-A0A258CGS7-F1
#
_cell.length_a   1.000
_cell.length_b   1.000
_cell.length_c   1.000
_cell.angle_alpha   90.00
_cell.angle_beta   90.00
_cell.angle_gamma   90.00
#
_symmetry.space_group_name_H-M   'P 1'
#
loop_
_entity.id
_entity.type
_entity.pdbx_description
1 polymer ?
#
loop_
_entity_poly.entity_id
_entity_poly.type
_entity_poly.pdbx_seq_one_letter_code
_entity_poly.pdbx_strand_id
1 'polypeptide(L)'
;MADFILIDSPVTAAVAGGCRALQYGDGLFTTMRVCNGEIALWPLHLARLQVSAKRLGFAEPDWQQLATWLQAQAQTRTDGCVFKLLISRGIAGRGYAPDPQAQVRCYLYQAPLPDYSAVKSTGLKVGVATLRLARQPALAGLKHCNRLEQVMLKQQLACTALDDFIVADTNDLVVEGTAANLFYQLAGHWYTPPLDA
;
A
#
# COMPACT_ATOMS: atom_id res chain seq x y z
N MET A 1 18.55 2.33 -10.18
CA MET A 1 17.40 2.14 -9.25
C MET A 1 16.37 3.18 -9.62
N ALA A 2 15.07 2.86 -9.61
CA ALA A 2 14.04 3.86 -9.81
C ALA A 2 13.89 4.68 -8.52
N ASP A 3 14.02 6.00 -8.61
CA ASP A 3 13.85 6.90 -7.46
C ASP A 3 12.39 7.31 -7.30
N PHE A 4 12.03 7.81 -6.11
CA PHE A 4 10.72 8.43 -5.91
C PHE A 4 10.67 9.78 -6.64
N ILE A 5 9.58 10.03 -7.35
CA ILE A 5 9.29 11.31 -7.99
C ILE A 5 8.33 12.07 -7.10
N LEU A 6 8.74 13.24 -6.58
CA LEU A 6 7.84 14.15 -5.88
C LEU A 6 6.87 14.77 -6.90
N ILE A 7 5.59 14.54 -6.68
CA ILE A 7 4.51 15.10 -7.51
C ILE A 7 4.37 16.59 -7.12
N ASP A 8 4.38 17.46 -8.14
CA ASP A 8 4.33 18.93 -8.04
C ASP A 8 5.60 19.67 -7.60
N SER A 9 6.76 19.01 -7.57
CA SER A 9 8.07 19.69 -7.55
C SER A 9 9.10 18.90 -8.34
N PRO A 10 9.36 19.26 -9.63
CA PRO A 10 10.21 18.48 -10.52
C PRO A 10 11.71 18.55 -10.17
N VAL A 11 12.09 19.17 -9.05
CA VAL A 11 13.49 19.52 -8.73
C VAL A 11 14.15 18.51 -7.79
N THR A 12 13.39 17.66 -7.09
CA THR A 12 13.96 16.73 -6.11
C THR A 12 13.42 15.31 -6.25
N ALA A 13 14.30 14.40 -6.72
CA ALA A 13 14.11 12.95 -6.65
C ALA A 13 14.37 12.38 -5.25
N ALA A 14 14.93 13.17 -4.33
CA ALA A 14 15.22 12.75 -2.96
C ALA A 14 14.05 13.05 -2.02
N VAL A 15 13.65 12.05 -1.23
CA VAL A 15 12.71 12.26 -0.11
C VAL A 15 13.44 13.05 0.98
N ALA A 16 12.90 14.22 1.34
CA ALA A 16 13.49 15.05 2.38
C ALA A 16 13.58 14.29 3.72
N GLY A 17 14.69 14.46 4.45
CA GLY A 17 14.91 13.76 5.72
C GLY A 17 13.80 13.98 6.75
N GLY A 18 13.19 15.17 6.80
CA GLY A 18 12.08 15.47 7.70
C GLY A 18 10.72 14.90 7.25
N CYS A 19 10.64 14.16 6.14
CA CYS A 19 9.40 13.54 5.69
C CYS A 19 8.82 12.61 6.77
N ARG A 20 7.60 12.89 7.22
CA ARG A 20 6.96 12.15 8.31
C ARG A 20 6.67 10.68 7.98
N ALA A 21 6.44 10.35 6.71
CA ALA A 21 6.37 8.95 6.28
C ALA A 21 7.70 8.20 6.50
N LEU A 22 8.84 8.87 6.35
CA LEU A 22 10.17 8.31 6.66
C LEU A 22 10.42 8.22 8.17
N GLN A 23 10.06 9.27 8.91
CA GLN A 23 10.34 9.37 10.34
C GLN A 23 9.44 8.47 11.21
N TYR A 24 8.15 8.35 10.84
CA TYR A 24 7.12 7.77 11.70
C TYR A 24 6.18 6.80 11.00
N GLY A 25 6.38 6.53 9.70
CA GLY A 25 5.38 5.82 8.91
C GLY A 25 4.05 6.57 8.80
N ASP A 26 4.03 7.88 9.07
CA ASP A 26 2.85 8.76 8.99
C ASP A 26 2.57 9.11 7.53
N GLY A 27 2.06 8.10 6.84
CA GLY A 27 1.77 8.12 5.42
C GLY A 27 0.84 7.00 5.00
N LEU A 28 0.31 7.16 3.81
CA LEU A 28 -0.59 6.24 3.12
C LEU A 28 0.06 5.81 1.82
N PHE A 29 -0.32 4.66 1.30
CA PHE A 29 0.08 4.30 -0.05
C PHE A 29 -0.94 3.44 -0.77
N THR A 30 -0.85 3.43 -2.09
CA THR A 30 -1.50 2.44 -2.93
C THR A 30 -0.55 1.97 -4.01
N THR A 31 -0.75 0.73 -4.46
CA THR A 31 0.03 0.11 -5.54
C THR A 31 -0.96 -0.26 -6.65
N MET A 32 -0.66 0.18 -7.87
CA MET A 32 -1.58 0.20 -8.99
C MET A 32 -0.90 -0.43 -10.19
N ARG A 33 -1.65 -1.25 -10.93
CA ARG A 33 -1.19 -1.79 -12.21
C ARG A 33 -1.43 -0.75 -13.30
N VAL A 34 -0.43 -0.54 -14.15
CA VAL A 34 -0.52 0.28 -15.35
C VAL A 34 -0.31 -0.59 -16.56
N CYS A 35 -1.24 -0.56 -17.51
CA CYS A 35 -1.14 -1.28 -18.77
C CYS A 35 -1.80 -0.44 -19.88
N ASN A 36 -1.19 -0.45 -21.07
CA ASN A 36 -1.71 0.25 -22.25
C ASN A 36 -2.02 1.74 -21.97
N GLY A 37 -1.12 2.42 -21.25
CA GLY A 37 -1.31 3.83 -20.90
C GLY A 37 -2.30 4.12 -19.77
N GLU A 38 -2.96 3.11 -19.20
CA GLU A 38 -4.07 3.27 -18.26
C GLU A 38 -3.76 2.72 -16.86
N ILE A 39 -4.24 3.43 -15.83
CA ILE A 39 -4.17 2.98 -14.44
C ILE A 39 -5.40 2.12 -14.13
N ALA A 40 -5.18 0.82 -13.92
CA ALA A 40 -6.26 -0.11 -13.61
C ALA A 40 -6.95 0.28 -12.29
N LEU A 41 -8.29 0.28 -12.29
CA LEU A 41 -9.13 0.51 -11.11
C LEU A 41 -8.85 1.84 -10.37
N TRP A 42 -8.40 2.88 -11.09
CA TRP A 42 -8.09 4.19 -10.49
C TRP A 42 -9.17 4.73 -9.55
N PRO A 43 -10.48 4.71 -9.88
CA PRO A 43 -11.51 5.20 -8.96
C PRO A 43 -11.52 4.51 -7.60
N LEU A 44 -11.23 3.20 -7.54
CA LEU A 44 -11.13 2.44 -6.30
C LEU A 44 -9.85 2.78 -5.52
N HIS A 45 -8.73 2.99 -6.24
CA HIS A 45 -7.48 3.45 -5.65
C HIS A 45 -7.60 4.85 -5.05
N LEU A 46 -8.30 5.77 -5.71
CA LEU A 46 -8.58 7.10 -5.19
C LEU A 46 -9.48 7.01 -3.94
N ALA A 47 -10.59 6.26 -4.02
CA ALA A 47 -11.52 6.10 -2.91
C ALA A 47 -10.84 5.59 -1.62
N ARG A 48 -9.95 4.59 -1.72
CA ARG A 48 -9.23 4.10 -0.53
C ARG A 48 -8.29 5.15 0.07
N LEU A 49 -7.67 5.99 -0.76
CA LEU A 49 -6.76 7.03 -0.29
C LEU A 49 -7.55 8.12 0.42
N GLN A 50 -8.68 8.53 -0.13
CA GLN A 50 -9.59 9.50 0.49
C GLN A 50 -10.14 9.00 1.83
N VAL A 51 -10.63 7.76 1.88
CA VAL A 51 -11.10 7.15 3.14
C VAL A 51 -9.98 7.11 4.18
N SER A 52 -8.78 6.70 3.78
CA SER A 52 -7.63 6.60 4.70
C SER A 52 -7.15 7.98 5.16
N ALA A 53 -7.10 8.96 4.25
CA ALA A 53 -6.70 10.34 4.53
C ALA A 53 -7.65 10.98 5.53
N LYS A 54 -8.96 10.86 5.30
CA LYS A 54 -9.99 11.33 6.22
C LYS A 54 -9.87 10.67 7.59
N ARG A 55 -9.71 9.34 7.65
CA ARG A 55 -9.63 8.60 8.91
C ARG A 55 -8.39 8.97 9.74
N LEU A 56 -7.27 9.26 9.08
CA LEU A 56 -6.03 9.69 9.74
C LEU A 56 -5.89 11.21 9.83
N GLY A 57 -6.92 11.99 9.48
CA GLY A 57 -6.92 13.45 9.57
C GLY A 57 -5.86 14.14 8.70
N PHE A 58 -5.57 13.61 7.51
CA PHE A 58 -4.71 14.29 6.54
C PHE A 58 -5.48 15.46 5.92
N ALA A 59 -4.76 16.56 5.63
CA ALA A 59 -5.25 17.50 4.63
C ALA A 59 -5.33 16.79 3.27
N GLU A 60 -6.39 17.01 2.52
CA GLU A 60 -6.54 16.37 1.21
C GLU A 60 -5.70 17.11 0.16
N PRO A 61 -4.86 16.42 -0.63
CA PRO A 61 -4.22 17.02 -1.79
C PRO A 61 -5.27 17.34 -2.86
N ASP A 62 -4.88 18.10 -3.88
CA ASP A 62 -5.71 18.24 -5.08
C ASP A 62 -5.75 16.89 -5.81
N TRP A 63 -6.81 16.12 -5.54
CA TRP A 63 -7.00 14.79 -6.11
C TRP A 63 -7.14 14.81 -7.63
N GLN A 64 -7.69 15.88 -8.19
CA GLN A 64 -7.89 16.00 -9.62
C GLN A 64 -6.56 16.26 -10.31
N GLN A 65 -5.77 17.21 -9.80
CA GLN A 65 -4.41 17.46 -10.28
C GLN A 65 -3.54 16.21 -10.17
N LEU A 66 -3.59 15.52 -9.03
CA LEU A 66 -2.87 14.26 -8.81
C LEU A 66 -3.28 13.18 -9.83
N ALA A 67 -4.58 13.01 -10.07
CA ALA A 67 -5.09 12.05 -11.05
C ALA A 67 -4.59 12.37 -12.47
N THR A 68 -4.70 13.63 -12.89
CA THR A 68 -4.22 14.09 -14.20
C THR A 68 -2.71 13.84 -14.35
N TRP A 69 -1.92 14.17 -13.33
CA TRP A 69 -0.48 13.97 -13.35
C TRP A 69 -0.13 12.48 -13.47
N LEU A 70 -0.76 11.62 -12.66
CA LEU A 70 -0.53 10.17 -12.70
C LEU A 70 -0.92 9.56 -14.05
N GLN A 71 -2.05 9.99 -14.64
CA GLN A 71 -2.49 9.51 -15.94
C GLN A 71 -1.50 9.92 -17.04
N ALA A 72 -0.97 11.15 -17.02
CA ALA A 72 0.07 11.58 -17.96
C ALA A 72 1.34 10.72 -17.85
N GLN A 73 1.73 10.32 -16.63
CA GLN A 73 2.83 9.37 -16.44
C GLN A 73 2.49 7.98 -16.99
N ALA A 74 1.25 7.51 -16.78
CA ALA A 74 0.81 6.20 -17.25
C ALA A 74 0.83 6.10 -18.78
N GLN A 75 0.40 7.15 -19.49
CA GLN A 75 0.37 7.22 -20.96
C GLN A 75 1.75 6.99 -21.62
N THR A 76 2.84 7.25 -20.90
CA THR A 76 4.21 6.97 -21.38
C THR A 76 4.61 5.49 -21.31
N ARG A 77 3.72 4.60 -20.87
CA ARG A 77 4.02 3.19 -20.55
C ARG A 77 3.25 2.23 -21.47
N THR A 78 4.00 1.61 -22.37
CA THR A 78 3.50 0.56 -23.29
C THR A 78 3.68 -0.83 -22.70
N ASP A 79 4.83 -1.09 -22.09
CA ASP A 79 5.16 -2.37 -21.44
C ASP A 79 4.69 -2.26 -19.98
N GLY A 80 3.62 -2.97 -19.64
CA GLY A 80 2.90 -2.78 -18.37
C GLY A 80 3.83 -2.67 -17.14
N CYS A 81 3.47 -1.81 -16.20
CA CYS A 81 4.27 -1.51 -15.03
C CYS A 81 3.43 -1.39 -13.75
N VAL A 82 4.10 -1.16 -12.63
CA VAL A 82 3.51 -0.92 -11.32
C VAL A 82 3.79 0.52 -10.91
N PHE A 83 2.74 1.26 -10.58
CA PHE A 83 2.82 2.55 -9.92
C PHE A 83 2.54 2.38 -8.43
N LYS A 84 3.45 2.84 -7.58
CA LYS A 84 3.22 2.98 -6.15
C LYS A 84 3.15 4.46 -5.80
N LEU A 85 1.95 4.92 -5.45
CA LEU A 85 1.73 6.26 -4.93
C LEU A 85 1.84 6.23 -3.41
N LEU A 86 2.73 7.04 -2.86
CA LEU A 86 2.88 7.28 -1.42
C LEU A 86 2.43 8.70 -1.10
N ILE A 87 1.64 8.87 -0.05
CA ILE A 87 1.19 10.17 0.46
C ILE A 87 1.73 10.32 1.89
N SER A 88 2.55 11.33 2.12
CA SER A 88 3.11 11.68 3.43
C SER A 88 2.40 12.90 4.00
N ARG A 89 2.28 12.98 5.33
CA ARG A 89 1.75 14.18 6.00
C ARG A 89 2.66 15.41 5.85
N GLY A 90 3.82 15.26 5.21
CA GLY A 90 4.74 16.36 4.94
C GLY A 90 5.96 16.32 5.87
N ILE A 91 6.53 17.49 6.13
CA ILE A 91 7.83 17.65 6.83
C ILE A 91 7.70 18.39 8.18
N ALA A 92 6.57 19.08 8.41
CA ALA A 92 6.44 20.00 9.53
C ALA A 92 6.02 19.31 10.85
N GLY A 93 6.19 20.04 11.96
CA GLY A 93 5.90 19.61 13.33
C GLY A 93 7.14 19.23 14.14
N ARG A 94 6.95 19.05 15.45
CA ARG A 94 7.96 18.48 16.37
C ARG A 94 7.37 17.26 17.06
N GLY A 95 8.14 16.17 17.08
CA GLY A 95 7.66 14.90 17.62
C GLY A 95 6.45 14.36 16.85
N TYR A 96 5.56 13.65 17.55
CA TYR A 96 4.47 12.93 16.91
C TYR A 96 3.28 13.81 16.50
N ALA A 97 3.11 14.97 17.13
CA ALA A 97 2.00 15.87 16.83
C ALA A 97 2.06 16.34 15.36
N PRO A 98 0.97 16.19 14.60
CA PRO A 98 0.91 16.74 13.25
C PRO A 98 0.82 18.27 13.32
N ASP A 99 1.48 18.95 12.38
CA ASP A 99 1.25 20.37 12.15
C ASP A 99 0.06 20.53 11.18
N PRO A 100 -1.04 21.20 11.57
CA PRO A 100 -2.18 21.43 10.69
C PRO A 100 -1.85 22.21 9.41
N GLN A 101 -0.74 22.97 9.41
CA GLN A 101 -0.26 23.74 8.27
C GLN A 101 0.70 22.92 7.38
N ALA A 102 1.01 21.67 7.75
CA ALA A 102 1.88 20.82 6.95
C ALA A 102 1.26 20.52 5.60
N GLN A 103 1.98 20.86 4.53
CA GLN A 103 1.58 20.47 3.19
C GLN A 103 1.81 18.96 2.99
N VAL A 104 0.76 18.25 2.61
CA VAL A 104 0.84 16.84 2.20
C VAL A 104 1.74 16.70 0.97
N ARG A 105 2.55 15.64 0.95
CA ARG A 105 3.49 15.35 -0.13
C ARG A 105 3.18 14.01 -0.77
N CYS A 106 3.05 14.02 -2.10
CA CYS A 106 2.74 12.82 -2.88
C CYS A 106 3.99 12.40 -3.67
N TYR A 107 4.31 11.11 -3.64
CA TYR A 107 5.49 10.54 -4.29
C TYR A 107 5.08 9.36 -5.16
N LEU A 108 5.54 9.35 -6.41
CA LEU A 108 5.38 8.21 -7.31
C LEU A 108 6.67 7.38 -7.32
N TYR A 109 6.55 6.08 -7.11
CA TYR A 109 7.56 5.09 -7.44
C TYR A 109 7.05 4.19 -8.56
N GLN A 110 7.94 3.84 -9.49
CA GLN A 110 7.62 3.01 -10.64
C GLN A 110 8.51 1.77 -10.66
N ALA A 111 7.92 0.61 -10.98
CA ALA A 111 8.64 -0.64 -11.13
C ALA A 111 8.07 -1.49 -12.27
N PRO A 112 8.87 -2.41 -12.84
CA PRO A 112 8.36 -3.42 -13.77
C PRO A 112 7.25 -4.28 -13.15
N LEU A 113 6.41 -4.87 -13.99
CA LEU A 113 5.49 -5.91 -13.52
C LEU A 113 6.26 -7.15 -13.06
N PRO A 114 5.97 -7.70 -11.88
CA PRO A 114 6.47 -9.01 -11.48
C PRO A 114 5.88 -10.10 -12.38
N ASP A 115 6.68 -11.14 -12.65
CA ASP A 115 6.20 -12.33 -13.33
C ASP A 115 5.52 -13.30 -12.35
N TYR A 116 4.25 -13.59 -12.60
CA TYR A 116 3.45 -14.55 -11.85
C TYR A 116 3.00 -15.73 -12.71
N SER A 117 3.60 -15.95 -13.88
CA SER A 117 3.23 -17.00 -14.84
C SER A 117 3.22 -18.40 -14.21
N ALA A 118 4.26 -18.75 -13.47
CA ALA A 118 4.38 -20.04 -12.79
C ALA A 118 3.28 -20.23 -11.72
N VAL A 119 3.10 -19.25 -10.83
CA VAL A 119 2.10 -19.32 -9.76
C VAL A 119 0.68 -19.42 -10.32
N LYS A 120 0.39 -18.76 -11.44
CA LYS A 120 -0.91 -18.85 -12.10
C LYS A 120 -1.22 -20.25 -12.64
N SER A 121 -0.21 -21.02 -13.02
CA SER A 121 -0.40 -22.38 -13.54
C SER A 121 -0.41 -23.45 -12.45
N THR A 122 0.38 -23.28 -11.39
CA THR A 122 0.55 -24.30 -10.33
C THR A 122 -0.24 -24.03 -9.06
N GLY A 123 -0.77 -22.81 -8.89
CA GLY A 123 -1.32 -22.35 -7.63
C GLY A 123 -0.25 -21.97 -6.60
N LEU A 124 -0.69 -21.36 -5.50
CA LEU A 124 0.15 -20.99 -4.37
C LEU A 124 0.18 -22.10 -3.31
N LYS A 125 1.35 -22.41 -2.79
CA LYS A 125 1.54 -23.16 -1.54
C LYS A 125 1.53 -22.18 -0.38
N VAL A 126 0.52 -22.29 0.47
CA VAL A 126 0.36 -21.42 1.64
C VAL A 126 0.44 -22.20 2.94
N GLY A 127 1.05 -21.59 3.95
CA GLY A 127 1.03 -22.09 5.34
C GLY A 127 0.36 -21.08 6.27
N VAL A 128 0.39 -21.33 7.57
CA VAL A 128 -0.09 -20.37 8.57
C VAL A 128 1.12 -19.67 9.18
N ALA A 129 1.11 -18.33 9.21
CA ALA A 129 2.16 -17.56 9.87
C ALA A 129 2.19 -17.86 11.37
N THR A 130 3.33 -17.65 12.03
CA THR A 130 3.41 -17.73 13.50
C THR A 130 3.25 -16.35 14.11
N LEU A 131 3.74 -15.31 13.43
CA LEU A 131 3.43 -13.93 13.79
C LEU A 131 1.92 -13.68 13.67
N ARG A 132 1.38 -12.91 14.62
CA ARG A 132 0.00 -12.43 14.62
C ARG A 132 -0.04 -10.94 14.38
N LEU A 133 -1.03 -10.47 13.62
CA LEU A 133 -1.27 -9.04 13.43
C LEU A 133 -1.88 -8.45 14.69
N ALA A 134 -1.33 -7.32 15.14
CA ALA A 134 -1.90 -6.56 16.23
C ALA A 134 -3.27 -5.99 15.83
N ARG A 135 -4.21 -6.02 16.78
CA ARG A 135 -5.53 -5.43 16.62
C ARG A 135 -5.49 -3.96 17.00
N GLN A 136 -5.82 -3.09 16.04
CA GLN A 136 -5.91 -1.66 16.25
C GLN A 136 -7.02 -1.13 15.35
N PRO A 137 -8.26 -1.04 15.88
CA PRO A 137 -9.43 -0.68 15.09
C PRO A 137 -9.21 0.62 14.33
N ALA A 138 -8.53 1.62 14.91
CA ALA A 138 -8.28 2.92 14.26
C ALA A 138 -7.45 2.82 12.96
N LEU A 139 -6.63 1.76 12.81
CA LEU A 139 -5.77 1.52 11.66
C LEU A 139 -6.26 0.37 10.76
N ALA A 140 -7.16 -0.47 11.27
CA ALA A 140 -7.71 -1.64 10.58
C ALA A 140 -8.21 -1.32 9.17
N GLY A 141 -7.85 -2.14 8.19
CA GLY A 141 -8.25 -1.97 6.78
C GLY A 141 -7.55 -0.84 6.02
N LEU A 142 -6.76 0.02 6.68
CA LEU A 142 -6.02 1.08 5.99
C LEU A 142 -4.73 0.54 5.37
N LYS A 143 -4.31 1.12 4.23
CA LYS A 143 -3.01 0.86 3.61
C LYS A 143 -1.97 1.95 3.97
N HIS A 144 -1.66 2.04 5.26
CA HIS A 144 -0.70 3.00 5.83
C HIS A 144 0.77 2.53 5.72
N CYS A 145 1.73 3.43 5.94
CA CYS A 145 3.17 3.13 5.81
C CYS A 145 3.77 2.30 6.98
N ASN A 146 3.09 2.16 8.11
CA ASN A 146 3.52 1.25 9.19
C ASN A 146 3.33 -0.23 8.78
N ARG A 147 4.31 -0.81 8.09
CA ARG A 147 4.25 -2.17 7.51
C ARG A 147 5.30 -3.12 8.06
N LEU A 148 5.81 -2.84 9.26
CA LEU A 148 6.84 -3.67 9.87
C LEU A 148 6.33 -5.10 10.14
N GLU A 149 5.05 -5.26 10.51
CA GLU A 149 4.43 -6.59 10.64
C GLU A 149 4.49 -7.38 9.32
N GLN A 150 4.13 -6.76 8.19
CA GLN A 150 4.23 -7.43 6.88
C GLN A 150 5.70 -7.72 6.49
N VAL A 151 6.65 -6.88 6.88
CA VAL A 151 8.09 -7.16 6.69
C VAL A 151 8.51 -8.39 7.50
N MET A 152 8.12 -8.47 8.79
CA MET A 152 8.42 -9.62 9.64
C MET A 152 7.77 -10.91 9.13
N LEU A 153 6.54 -10.82 8.61
CA LEU A 153 5.88 -11.95 7.94
C LEU A 153 6.66 -12.44 6.72
N LYS A 154 7.16 -11.53 5.88
CA LYS A 154 7.98 -11.89 4.72
C LYS A 154 9.35 -12.44 5.13
N GLN A 155 9.93 -11.97 6.23
CA GLN A 155 11.15 -12.56 6.81
C GLN A 155 10.90 -13.98 7.29
N GLN A 156 9.79 -14.23 8.00
CA GLN A 156 9.38 -15.57 8.39
C GLN A 156 9.19 -16.49 7.16
N LEU A 157 8.51 -15.98 6.13
CA LEU A 157 8.19 -16.74 4.92
C LEU A 157 9.45 -17.18 4.17
N ALA A 158 10.47 -16.31 4.11
CA ALA A 158 11.74 -16.58 3.44
C ALA A 158 12.51 -17.78 4.00
N CYS A 159 12.17 -18.25 5.21
CA CYS A 159 12.75 -19.45 5.82
C CYS A 159 11.99 -20.74 5.47
N THR A 160 11.06 -20.70 4.51
CA THR A 160 10.20 -21.82 4.14
C THR A 160 10.17 -22.03 2.62
N ALA A 161 9.62 -23.16 2.17
CA ALA A 161 9.37 -23.43 0.75
C ALA A 161 7.95 -23.01 0.30
N LEU A 162 7.28 -22.15 1.08
CA LEU A 162 5.92 -21.66 0.82
C LEU A 162 5.96 -20.37 0.00
N ASP A 163 4.90 -20.12 -0.77
CA ASP A 163 4.76 -18.93 -1.60
C ASP A 163 4.14 -17.75 -0.82
N ASP A 164 3.28 -18.04 0.15
CA ASP A 164 2.66 -17.05 1.04
C ASP A 164 2.23 -17.66 2.38
N PHE A 165 1.78 -16.82 3.31
CA PHE A 165 1.11 -17.25 4.53
C PHE A 165 -0.33 -16.77 4.59
N ILE A 166 -1.18 -17.56 5.24
CA ILE A 166 -2.41 -17.12 5.88
C ILE A 166 -2.03 -16.55 7.26
N VAL A 167 -2.48 -15.34 7.54
CA VAL A 167 -2.13 -14.57 8.73
C VAL A 167 -3.38 -14.37 9.58
N ALA A 168 -3.22 -14.58 10.88
CA ALA A 168 -4.27 -14.35 11.88
C ALA A 168 -3.92 -13.14 12.77
N ASP A 169 -4.93 -12.57 13.42
CA ASP A 169 -4.75 -11.54 14.44
C ASP A 169 -4.39 -12.14 15.81
N THR A 170 -4.17 -11.29 16.82
CA THR A 170 -3.87 -11.71 18.20
C THR A 170 -4.99 -12.50 18.89
N ASN A 171 -6.17 -12.62 18.27
CA ASN A 171 -7.27 -13.46 18.72
C ASN A 171 -7.36 -14.77 17.92
N ASP A 172 -6.34 -15.09 17.11
CA ASP A 172 -6.29 -16.25 16.22
C ASP A 172 -7.39 -16.27 15.15
N LEU A 173 -7.99 -15.11 14.83
CA LEU A 173 -8.92 -14.98 13.72
C LEU A 173 -8.15 -14.72 12.43
N VAL A 174 -8.44 -15.46 11.37
CA VAL A 174 -7.83 -15.27 10.04
C VAL A 174 -8.16 -13.87 9.53
N VAL A 175 -7.16 -13.15 8.98
CA VAL A 175 -7.31 -11.77 8.48
C VAL A 175 -6.95 -11.66 7.01
N GLU A 176 -5.69 -11.97 6.65
CA GLU A 176 -5.15 -11.70 5.31
C GLU A 176 -4.03 -12.68 4.94
N GLY A 177 -3.51 -12.55 3.72
CA GLY A 177 -2.19 -13.06 3.35
C GLY A 177 -1.09 -12.04 3.66
N THR A 178 0.18 -12.32 3.34
CA THR A 178 1.26 -11.36 3.70
C THR A 178 1.24 -10.07 2.87
N ALA A 179 0.63 -10.09 1.68
CA ALA A 179 0.49 -8.92 0.81
C ALA A 179 -0.82 -8.95 -0.02
N ALA A 180 -1.81 -9.73 0.41
CA ALA A 180 -3.06 -9.96 -0.31
C ALA A 180 -4.22 -10.21 0.67
N ASN A 181 -5.47 -10.00 0.23
CA ASN A 181 -6.65 -10.42 1.00
C ASN A 181 -7.00 -11.88 0.67
N LEU A 182 -7.72 -12.55 1.58
CA LEU A 182 -8.14 -13.94 1.42
C LEU A 182 -9.64 -14.05 1.12
N PHE A 183 -9.98 -14.90 0.15
CA PHE A 183 -11.33 -15.40 -0.08
C PHE A 183 -11.26 -16.93 -0.08
N TYR A 184 -12.25 -17.59 0.52
CA TYR A 184 -12.32 -19.06 0.56
C TYR A 184 -13.76 -19.53 0.38
N GLN A 185 -13.91 -20.75 -0.14
CA GLN A 185 -15.22 -21.37 -0.34
C GLN A 185 -15.41 -22.53 0.62
N LEU A 186 -16.56 -22.57 1.31
CA LEU A 186 -16.96 -23.67 2.18
C LEU A 186 -18.42 -24.01 1.92
N ALA A 187 -18.70 -25.30 1.66
CA ALA A 187 -20.06 -25.78 1.37
C ALA A 187 -20.80 -24.93 0.33
N GLY A 188 -20.11 -24.57 -0.77
CA GLY A 188 -20.67 -23.77 -1.87
C GLY A 188 -20.73 -22.25 -1.64
N HIS A 189 -20.44 -21.77 -0.43
CA HIS A 189 -20.53 -20.34 -0.08
C HIS A 189 -19.15 -19.69 -0.03
N TRP A 190 -19.05 -18.44 -0.49
CA TRP A 190 -17.83 -17.64 -0.44
C TRP A 190 -17.75 -16.83 0.84
N TYR A 191 -16.57 -16.80 1.43
CA TYR A 191 -16.26 -16.09 2.66
C TYR A 191 -14.99 -15.26 2.49
N THR A 192 -14.90 -14.19 3.25
CA THR A 192 -13.69 -13.38 3.43
C THR A 192 -13.68 -12.82 4.86
N PRO A 193 -12.51 -12.71 5.50
CA PRO A 193 -12.42 -12.10 6.82
C PRO A 193 -12.92 -10.65 6.87
N PRO A 194 -13.60 -10.23 7.97
CA PRO A 194 -13.84 -8.81 8.22
C PRO A 194 -12.53 -8.09 8.56
N LEU A 195 -12.45 -6.79 8.24
CA LEU A 195 -11.24 -5.96 8.41
C LEU A 195 -11.49 -4.74 9.31
N ASP A 196 -12.38 -4.88 10.29
CA ASP A 196 -12.84 -3.83 11.20
C ASP A 196 -12.13 -3.84 12.57
N ALA A 197 -11.35 -4.89 12.86
CA ALA A 197 -10.72 -5.20 14.13
C ALA A 197 -9.27 -4.69 14.28
#